data_AF-A0A0Q8Z7P8-F1
#
_entry.id   AF-A0A0Q8Z7P8-F1
#
_cell.length_a   1.000
_cell.length_b   1.000
_cell.length_c   1.000
_cell.angle_alpha   90.00
_cell.angle_beta   90.00
_cell.angle_gamma   90.00
#
_symmetry.space_group_name_H-M   'P 1'
#
loop_
_entity.id
_entity.type
_entity.pdbx_description
1 polymer ?
#
loop_
_entity_poly.entity_id
_entity_poly.type
_entity_poly.pdbx_seq_one_letter_code
_entity_poly.pdbx_strand_id
1 'polypeptide(L)' 'MARTVIDIDDEMLAEAAEIFGTTTKVATVNAALEDAVKRRKRESFLGWLAEGGLPDLTGPVHTSGEPHQAA' A
#
# COMPACT_ATOMS: atom_id res chain seq x y z
N MET A 1 -8.45 -20.38 -10.38
CA MET A 1 -8.86 -19.96 -9.01
C MET A 1 -9.52 -21.13 -8.32
N ALA A 2 -9.32 -21.27 -7.01
CA ALA A 2 -10.05 -22.23 -6.19
C ALA A 2 -11.40 -21.64 -5.77
N ARG A 3 -12.44 -22.47 -5.71
CA ARG A 3 -13.78 -22.04 -5.25
C ARG A 3 -13.86 -22.21 -3.75
N THR A 4 -14.05 -21.12 -3.03
CA THR A 4 -14.17 -21.10 -1.58
C THR A 4 -15.56 -20.57 -1.22
N VAL A 5 -16.25 -21.24 -0.31
CA VAL A 5 -17.51 -20.76 0.27
C VAL A 5 -17.17 -20.14 1.62
N ILE A 6 -17.48 -18.85 1.76
CA ILE A 6 -17.27 -18.07 2.99
C ILE A 6 -18.48 -17.17 3.19
N ASP A 7 -18.79 -16.89 4.44
CA ASP A 7 -19.74 -15.84 4.81
C ASP A 7 -19.01 -14.50 4.78
N ILE A 8 -19.65 -13.50 4.16
CA ILE A 8 -19.11 -12.14 4.02
C ILE A 8 -20.24 -11.18 4.41
N ASP A 9 -19.87 -10.12 5.11
CA ASP A 9 -20.78 -9.00 5.37
C ASP A 9 -21.15 -8.31 4.04
N ASP A 10 -22.42 -8.38 3.68
CA ASP A 10 -22.91 -7.86 2.40
C ASP A 10 -22.92 -6.32 2.34
N GLU A 11 -23.03 -5.62 3.48
CA GLU A 11 -22.96 -4.15 3.52
C GLU A 11 -21.52 -3.69 3.27
N MET A 12 -20.56 -4.31 3.96
CA MET A 12 -19.14 -4.00 3.78
C MET A 12 -18.65 -4.38 2.38
N LEU A 13 -19.19 -5.46 1.81
CA LEU A 13 -18.90 -5.85 0.43
C LEU A 13 -19.45 -4.85 -0.58
N ALA A 14 -20.63 -4.27 -0.34
CA ALA A 14 -21.19 -3.22 -1.19
C ALA A 14 -20.36 -1.93 -1.11
N GLU A 15 -19.96 -1.50 0.08
CA GLU A 15 -19.09 -0.34 0.25
C GLU A 15 -17.74 -0.53 -0.45
N ALA A 16 -17.13 -1.71 -0.29
CA ALA A 16 -15.92 -2.06 -1.02
C ALA A 16 -16.13 -2.05 -2.54
N ALA A 17 -17.29 -2.49 -3.02
CA ALA A 17 -17.60 -2.50 -4.44
C ALA A 17 -17.63 -1.08 -5.03
N GLU A 18 -18.20 -0.12 -4.30
CA GLU A 18 -18.20 1.30 -4.66
C GLU A 18 -16.78 1.89 -4.64
N ILE A 19 -16.01 1.62 -3.57
CA ILE A 19 -14.61 2.09 -3.44
C ILE A 19 -13.75 1.60 -4.60
N PHE A 20 -13.89 0.31 -4.97
CA PHE A 20 -13.10 -0.31 -6.02
C PHE A 20 -13.71 -0.17 -7.43
N GLY A 21 -14.92 0.42 -7.56
CA GLY A 21 -15.64 0.54 -8.83
C GLY A 21 -15.94 -0.81 -9.48
N THR A 22 -16.26 -1.83 -8.68
CA THR A 22 -16.47 -3.22 -9.16
C THR A 22 -17.96 -3.57 -9.17
N THR A 23 -18.35 -4.42 -10.12
CA THR A 23 -19.77 -4.79 -10.32
C THR A 23 -20.11 -6.22 -9.87
N THR A 24 -19.11 -7.00 -9.44
CA THR A 24 -19.31 -8.39 -9.01
C THR A 24 -18.62 -8.66 -7.69
N LYS A 25 -19.28 -9.44 -6.81
CA LYS A 25 -18.73 -9.83 -5.50
C LYS A 25 -17.31 -10.41 -5.61
N VAL A 26 -17.06 -11.25 -6.62
CA VAL A 26 -15.74 -11.86 -6.86
C VAL A 26 -14.69 -10.81 -7.24
N ALA A 27 -15.03 -9.84 -8.11
CA ALA A 27 -14.12 -8.77 -8.46
C ALA A 27 -13.78 -7.90 -7.25
N THR A 28 -14.79 -7.56 -6.43
CA THR A 28 -14.60 -6.78 -5.20
C THR A 28 -13.68 -7.49 -4.21
N VAL A 29 -13.91 -8.78 -3.94
CA VAL A 29 -13.07 -9.56 -3.02
C VAL A 29 -11.64 -9.64 -3.54
N ASN A 30 -11.43 -9.93 -4.82
CA ASN A 30 -10.09 -10.00 -5.39
C ASN A 30 -9.36 -8.65 -5.35
N ALA A 31 -10.06 -7.54 -5.65
CA ALA A 31 -9.50 -6.20 -5.58
C ALA A 31 -9.10 -5.84 -4.13
N ALA A 32 -9.95 -6.14 -3.16
CA ALA A 32 -9.68 -5.92 -1.74
C ALA A 32 -8.45 -6.71 -1.26
N LEU A 33 -8.35 -7.99 -1.64
CA LEU A 33 -7.20 -8.83 -1.31
C LEU A 33 -5.90 -8.31 -1.95
N GLU A 34 -5.98 -7.88 -3.22
CA GLU A 34 -4.83 -7.31 -3.92
C GLU A 34 -4.36 -6.01 -3.27
N ASP A 35 -5.27 -5.11 -2.90
CA ASP A 35 -4.92 -3.87 -2.20
C ASP A 35 -4.27 -4.15 -0.83
N ALA A 36 -4.85 -5.06 -0.04
CA ALA A 36 -4.30 -5.44 1.26
C ALA A 36 -2.87 -5.98 1.14
N VAL A 37 -2.62 -6.85 0.16
CA VAL A 37 -1.28 -7.40 -0.12
C VAL A 37 -0.33 -6.30 -0.57
N LYS A 38 -0.73 -5.45 -1.50
CA LYS A 38 0.09 -4.33 -1.98
C LYS A 38 0.42 -3.35 -0.86
N ARG A 39 -0.56 -3.03 -0.02
CA ARG A 39 -0.39 -2.15 1.15
C ARG A 39 0.67 -2.71 2.10
N ARG A 40 0.57 -4.01 2.45
CA ARG A 40 1.59 -4.64 3.32
C ARG A 40 2.97 -4.68 2.68
N LYS A 41 3.06 -4.93 1.37
CA LYS A 41 4.34 -4.87 0.64
C LYS A 41 4.94 -3.47 0.64
N ARG A 42 4.14 -2.43 0.43
CA ARG A 42 4.57 -1.03 0.51
C ARG A 42 5.09 -0.71 1.92
N GLU A 43 4.37 -1.08 2.97
CA GLU A 43 4.81 -0.89 4.35
C GLU A 43 6.16 -1.59 4.63
N SER A 44 6.29 -2.85 4.20
CA SER A 44 7.52 -3.62 4.39
C SER A 44 8.69 -3.01 3.62
N PHE A 45 8.44 -2.55 2.40
CA PHE A 45 9.44 -1.88 1.58
C PHE A 45 9.89 -0.56 2.19
N LEU A 46 8.96 0.25 2.71
CA LEU A 46 9.29 1.50 3.40
C LEU A 46 10.08 1.25 4.68
N GLY A 47 9.76 0.20 5.44
CA GLY A 47 10.55 -0.21 6.61
C GLY A 47 11.98 -0.58 6.22
N TRP A 48 12.14 -1.42 5.21
CA TRP A 48 13.46 -1.79 4.67
C TRP A 48 14.25 -0.59 4.15
N LEU A 49 13.59 0.39 3.51
CA LEU A 49 14.22 1.65 3.11
C LEU A 49 14.73 2.45 4.32
N ALA A 50 13.92 2.56 5.38
CA ALA A 50 14.28 3.27 6.60
C ALA A 50 15.47 2.61 7.33
N GLU A 51 15.62 1.29 7.20
CA GLU A 51 16.75 0.52 7.72
C GLU A 51 18.03 0.64 6.88
N GLY A 52 18.01 1.43 5.80
CA GLY A 52 19.17 1.64 4.94
C GLY A 52 19.31 0.61 3.83
N GLY A 53 18.20 0.01 3.38
CA GLY A 53 18.18 -1.01 2.33
C GLY A 53 18.77 -0.61 0.97
N LEU A 54 19.11 0.66 0.75
CA LEU A 54 19.69 1.16 -0.50
C LEU A 54 21.13 1.68 -0.33
N PRO A 55 22.08 0.86 0.18
CA PRO A 55 23.43 1.33 0.54
C PRO A 55 24.19 1.92 -0.66
N ASP A 56 23.97 1.39 -1.86
CA ASP A 56 24.64 1.85 -3.08
C ASP A 56 23.93 3.01 -3.80
N LEU A 57 22.72 3.39 -3.35
CA LEU A 57 21.95 4.51 -3.92
C LEU A 57 21.82 5.70 -2.97
N THR A 58 22.23 5.56 -1.72
CA THR A 58 22.27 6.64 -0.72
C THR A 58 23.71 7.14 -0.59
N GLY A 59 24.12 8.04 -1.49
CA GLY A 59 25.39 8.77 -1.35
C GLY A 59 25.43 9.65 -0.09
N PRO A 60 26.54 10.40 0.14
CA PRO A 60 26.66 11.28 1.29
C PRO A 60 25.49 12.25 1.39
N VAL A 61 24.75 12.21 2.50
CA VAL A 61 23.70 13.19 2.79
C VAL A 61 24.37 14.45 3.33
N HIS A 62 24.49 15.49 2.50
CA HIS A 62 24.88 16.80 2.97
C HIS A 62 23.70 17.44 3.70
N THR A 63 23.70 17.37 5.03
CA THR A 63 22.79 18.19 5.84
C THR A 63 23.32 19.61 5.80
N SER A 64 22.81 20.43 4.87
CA SER A 64 23.12 21.85 4.81
C SER A 64 22.58 22.51 6.09
N GLY A 65 23.43 22.62 7.11
CA GLY A 65 23.13 23.28 8.37
C GLY A 65 23.21 24.81 8.27
N GLU A 66 22.86 25.40 7.13
CA GLU A 66 22.86 26.86 6.98
C GLU A 66 21.41 27.38 7.00
N PRO A 67 21.05 28.25 7.97
CA PRO A 67 19.74 28.89 7.96
C PRO A 67 19.63 29.72 6.69
N HIS A 68 18.54 29.50 5.95
CA HIS A 68 18.15 30.25 4.76
C HIS A 68 17.97 31.73 5.16
N GLN A 69 19.07 32.51 5.19
CA GLN A 69 19.02 33.94 5.47
C GLN A 69 18.57 34.63 4.19
N ALA A 70 17.28 34.93 4.13
CA ALA A 70 16.67 35.76 3.10
C ALA A 70 17.30 37.16 3.13
N ALA A 71 17.80 37.60 1.98
CA ALA A 71 18.16 38.98 1.68
C ALA A 71 17.10 39.59 0.77
#